data_AF-J9EZ54-F1
#
_entry.id   AF-J9EZ54-F1
#
_cell.length_a   1.000
_cell.length_b   1.000
_cell.length_c   1.000
_cell.angle_alpha   90.00
_cell.angle_beta   90.00
_cell.angle_gamma   90.00
#
_symmetry.space_group_name_H-M   'P 1'
#
loop_
_entity.id
_entity.type
_entity.pdbx_description
1 polymer ?
#
loop_
_entity_poly.entity_id
_entity_poly.type
_entity_poly.pdbx_seq_one_letter_code
_entity_poly.pdbx_strand_id
1 'polypeptide(L)'
;PARGIMLLSNAINVLVKEERDILTSLHPCLFCLCLKARIHDPAMPFLHLAVPKIFKETANQTGPYMDPKWVVLYFYYGGLLYAVLGRYEEAFAMMQKACCIPAIAPSAIMVRAYKTYVLLSLLLHGKILRLSNYRSPVMTRSIIPLCPDYSALERICDNEEENFDKASAILEYLEAHYATFEKDKTVGLVKLVVRSIRENSVKRLTECFISISLSDVARRCHLDDSDHAELYLREMSKNGKINVRIDKKQGIVYFDEMKTEADEQEVDKAANSIYTLDALMKQFDDRIRVNPSYISRVGRPLARGVPAIPPDEGLGHPGSVFMPNVNVGDIESAAGRPMDMVD
;
A
#
# COMPACT_ATOMS: atom_id res chain seq x y z
N PRO A 1 -15.56 15.95 -23.70
CA PRO A 1 -14.58 15.69 -22.62
C PRO A 1 -13.11 15.67 -23.09
N ALA A 2 -12.78 15.12 -24.27
CA ALA A 2 -11.40 15.03 -24.78
C ALA A 2 -10.67 16.39 -24.90
N ARG A 3 -11.33 17.43 -25.45
CA ARG A 3 -10.76 18.80 -25.50
C ARG A 3 -10.47 19.38 -24.12
N GLY A 4 -11.29 19.04 -23.12
CA GLY A 4 -11.09 19.49 -21.73
C GLY A 4 -9.89 18.83 -21.05
N ILE A 5 -9.58 17.58 -21.40
CA ILE A 5 -8.40 16.87 -20.90
C ILE A 5 -7.12 17.57 -21.39
N MET A 6 -7.05 17.91 -22.68
CA MET A 6 -5.91 18.64 -23.24
C MET A 6 -5.73 20.02 -22.59
N LEU A 7 -6.82 20.76 -22.42
CA LEU A 7 -6.77 22.10 -21.82
C LEU A 7 -6.27 22.05 -20.37
N LEU A 8 -6.75 21.09 -19.57
CA LEU A 8 -6.32 20.92 -18.19
C LEU A 8 -4.89 20.41 -18.06
N SER A 9 -4.47 19.49 -18.92
CA SER A 9 -3.07 19.02 -18.96
C SER A 9 -2.11 20.18 -19.23
N ASN A 10 -2.44 21.02 -20.22
CA ASN A 10 -1.66 22.21 -20.52
C ASN A 10 -1.68 23.22 -19.36
N ALA A 11 -2.83 23.43 -18.72
CA ALA A 11 -2.94 24.32 -17.56
C ALA A 11 -2.10 23.84 -16.37
N ILE A 12 -2.10 22.54 -16.09
CA ILE A 12 -1.27 21.93 -15.05
C ILE A 12 0.21 22.15 -15.37
N ASN A 13 0.64 21.87 -16.61
CA ASN A 13 2.03 22.08 -17.01
C ASN A 13 2.48 23.55 -16.88
N VAL A 14 1.59 24.50 -17.18
CA VAL A 14 1.88 25.94 -17.04
C VAL A 14 1.99 26.37 -15.57
N LEU A 15 1.16 25.80 -14.69
CA LEU A 15 1.16 26.11 -13.26
C LEU A 15 2.32 25.46 -12.51
N VAL A 16 2.63 24.22 -12.87
CA VAL A 16 3.60 23.37 -12.19
C VAL A 16 5.03 23.66 -12.68
N LYS A 17 5.21 24.16 -13.91
CA LYS A 17 6.48 24.52 -14.55
C LYS A 17 7.57 23.46 -14.33
N GLU A 18 8.47 23.68 -13.37
CA GLU A 18 9.65 22.84 -13.09
C GLU A 18 9.45 21.84 -11.93
N GLU A 19 8.51 22.10 -11.01
CA GLU A 19 8.28 21.25 -9.83
C GLU A 19 7.15 20.23 -10.08
N ARG A 20 7.41 19.18 -10.87
CA ARG A 20 6.41 18.15 -11.25
C ARG A 20 5.68 17.48 -10.08
N ASP A 21 6.23 17.57 -8.88
CA ASP A 21 5.73 16.88 -7.69
C ASP A 21 4.73 17.73 -6.86
N ILE A 22 4.28 18.88 -7.39
CA ILE A 22 3.27 19.70 -6.72
C ILE A 22 1.85 19.25 -7.09
N LEU A 23 1.06 18.93 -6.08
CA LEU A 23 -0.39 18.72 -6.24
C LEU A 23 -1.16 20.04 -6.35
N THR A 24 -1.92 20.20 -7.43
CA THR A 24 -2.84 21.34 -7.68
C THR A 24 -4.31 20.88 -7.67
N SER A 25 -5.25 21.81 -7.55
CA SER A 25 -6.70 21.51 -7.59
C SER A 25 -7.19 21.00 -8.95
N LEU A 26 -6.40 21.23 -10.01
CA LEU A 26 -6.73 20.81 -11.37
C LEU A 26 -6.48 19.31 -11.62
N HIS A 27 -5.57 18.67 -10.86
CA HIS A 27 -5.29 17.24 -10.98
C HIS A 27 -6.53 16.35 -10.81
N PRO A 28 -7.33 16.48 -9.72
CA PRO A 28 -8.56 15.69 -9.58
C PRO A 28 -9.60 15.99 -10.67
N CYS A 29 -9.64 17.21 -11.20
CA CYS A 29 -10.53 17.57 -12.31
C CYS A 29 -10.13 16.84 -13.60
N LEU A 30 -8.83 16.78 -13.89
CA LEU A 30 -8.27 16.02 -15.01
C LEU A 30 -8.63 14.54 -14.88
N PHE A 31 -8.39 13.94 -13.71
CA PHE A 31 -8.67 12.52 -13.46
C PHE A 31 -10.15 12.18 -13.62
N CYS A 32 -11.04 13.05 -13.12
CA CYS A 32 -12.49 12.88 -13.29
C CYS A 32 -12.88 12.89 -14.77
N LEU A 33 -12.30 13.78 -15.59
CA LEU A 33 -12.57 13.81 -17.03
C LEU A 33 -11.99 12.60 -17.76
N CYS A 34 -10.80 12.14 -17.39
CA CYS A 34 -10.19 10.92 -17.93
C CYS A 34 -11.04 9.68 -17.64
N LEU A 35 -11.51 9.53 -16.40
CA LEU A 35 -12.42 8.45 -15.99
C LEU A 35 -13.75 8.49 -16.76
N LYS A 36 -14.34 9.68 -16.94
CA LYS A 36 -15.58 9.84 -17.71
C LYS A 36 -15.39 9.58 -19.21
N ALA A 37 -14.26 9.97 -19.77
CA ALA A 37 -13.94 9.78 -21.18
C ALA A 37 -13.44 8.37 -21.52
N ARG A 38 -13.06 7.57 -20.50
CA ARG A 38 -12.35 6.29 -20.65
C ARG A 38 -11.04 6.41 -21.45
N ILE A 39 -10.37 7.57 -21.29
CA ILE A 39 -9.06 7.84 -21.89
C ILE A 39 -8.10 8.09 -20.72
N HIS A 40 -7.16 7.17 -20.49
CA HIS A 40 -6.34 7.15 -19.27
C HIS A 40 -4.91 7.64 -19.48
N ASP A 41 -4.38 7.51 -20.70
CA ASP A 41 -2.99 7.89 -21.04
C ASP A 41 -2.60 9.31 -20.61
N PRO A 42 -3.47 10.34 -20.79
CA PRO A 42 -3.12 11.71 -20.40
C PRO A 42 -2.99 11.93 -18.90
N ALA A 43 -3.53 11.03 -18.06
CA ALA A 43 -3.45 11.14 -16.61
C ALA A 43 -2.18 10.51 -16.02
N MET A 44 -1.56 9.56 -16.73
CA MET A 44 -0.36 8.84 -16.29
C MET A 44 0.80 9.72 -15.85
N PRO A 45 1.20 10.79 -16.58
CA PRO A 45 2.35 11.60 -16.17
C PRO A 45 2.11 12.41 -14.90
N PHE A 46 0.85 12.56 -14.47
CA PHE A 46 0.46 13.33 -13.28
C PHE A 46 0.06 12.45 -12.10
N LEU A 47 0.10 11.12 -12.27
CA LEU A 47 -0.35 10.17 -11.29
C LEU A 47 0.86 9.75 -10.43
N HIS A 48 1.13 10.54 -9.41
CA HIS A 48 2.25 10.32 -8.49
C HIS A 48 1.74 9.77 -7.16
N LEU A 49 2.37 8.68 -6.69
CA LEU A 49 2.13 8.15 -5.35
C LEU A 49 2.75 9.07 -4.30
N ALA A 50 3.98 9.55 -4.51
CA ALA A 50 4.64 10.48 -3.62
C ALA A 50 4.28 11.92 -4.02
N VAL A 51 3.55 12.62 -3.16
CA VAL A 51 3.23 14.03 -3.33
C VAL A 51 3.94 14.80 -2.21
N PRO A 52 5.15 15.33 -2.45
CA PRO A 52 5.94 16.04 -1.45
C PRO A 52 5.40 17.44 -1.14
N LYS A 53 4.69 18.08 -2.08
CA LYS A 53 4.23 19.47 -1.93
C LYS A 53 2.83 19.65 -2.45
N ILE A 54 2.06 20.47 -1.75
CA ILE A 54 0.68 20.83 -2.10
C ILE A 54 0.67 22.31 -2.47
N PHE A 55 0.15 22.63 -3.66
CA PHE A 55 -0.01 24.00 -4.12
C PHE A 55 -1.14 24.67 -3.36
N LYS A 56 -0.84 25.80 -2.73
CA LYS A 56 -1.81 26.55 -1.94
C LYS A 56 -2.38 27.69 -2.79
N GLU A 57 -3.40 27.37 -3.57
CA GLU A 57 -3.96 28.24 -4.62
C GLU A 57 -4.78 29.42 -4.08
N THR A 58 -5.46 29.25 -2.93
CA THR A 58 -6.40 30.25 -2.42
C THR A 58 -5.76 31.06 -1.30
N ALA A 59 -5.89 32.38 -1.32
CA ALA A 59 -5.50 33.22 -0.19
C ALA A 59 -6.66 33.32 0.80
N ASN A 60 -6.52 32.73 1.99
CA ASN A 60 -7.45 32.92 3.10
C ASN A 60 -6.88 33.98 4.07
N GLN A 61 -7.70 34.46 5.01
CA GLN A 61 -7.31 35.45 6.03
C GLN A 61 -6.10 35.02 6.89
N THR A 62 -5.78 33.72 6.92
CA THR A 62 -4.66 33.10 7.65
C THR A 62 -3.49 32.67 6.75
N GLY A 63 -3.52 33.02 5.47
CA GLY A 63 -2.47 32.73 4.49
C GLY A 63 -2.90 31.79 3.35
N PRO A 64 -1.94 31.28 2.56
CA PRO A 64 -2.23 30.45 1.40
C PRO A 64 -2.80 29.09 1.85
N TYR A 65 -3.93 28.69 1.25
CA TYR A 65 -4.79 27.58 1.62
C TYR A 65 -5.20 26.76 0.38
N MET A 66 -5.43 25.48 0.59
CA MET A 66 -6.06 24.58 -0.38
C MET A 66 -7.19 23.84 0.32
N ASP A 67 -8.36 23.75 -0.33
CA ASP A 67 -9.46 22.95 0.17
C ASP A 67 -9.04 21.46 0.22
N PRO A 68 -9.07 20.81 1.41
CA PRO A 68 -8.74 19.40 1.59
C PRO A 68 -9.52 18.46 0.66
N LYS A 69 -10.71 18.88 0.22
CA LYS A 69 -11.53 18.13 -0.74
C LYS A 69 -10.75 17.76 -2.00
N TRP A 70 -9.94 18.68 -2.54
CA TRP A 70 -9.17 18.43 -3.75
C TRP A 70 -8.09 17.36 -3.55
N VAL A 71 -7.48 17.33 -2.37
CA VAL A 71 -6.47 16.33 -2.00
C VAL A 71 -7.13 14.95 -1.87
N VAL A 72 -8.28 14.86 -1.19
CA VAL A 72 -9.03 13.60 -1.09
C VAL A 72 -9.48 13.11 -2.47
N LEU A 73 -9.99 14.01 -3.32
CA LEU A 73 -10.41 13.67 -4.69
C LEU A 73 -9.25 13.21 -5.57
N TYR A 74 -8.06 13.79 -5.41
CA TYR A 74 -6.87 13.38 -6.15
C TYR A 74 -6.55 11.91 -5.87
N PHE A 75 -6.44 11.54 -4.59
CA PHE A 75 -6.13 10.16 -4.21
C PHE A 75 -7.26 9.18 -4.57
N TYR A 76 -8.52 9.60 -4.42
CA TYR A 76 -9.67 8.76 -4.79
C TYR A 76 -9.74 8.51 -6.30
N TYR A 77 -9.71 9.55 -7.14
CA TYR A 77 -9.75 9.37 -8.60
C TYR A 77 -8.46 8.74 -9.13
N GLY A 78 -7.31 9.03 -8.53
CA GLY A 78 -6.05 8.41 -8.86
C GLY A 78 -6.04 6.90 -8.59
N GLY A 79 -6.56 6.47 -7.43
CA GLY A 79 -6.70 5.04 -7.14
C GLY A 79 -7.71 4.35 -8.05
N LEU A 80 -8.79 5.02 -8.47
CA LEU A 80 -9.71 4.48 -9.48
C LEU A 80 -9.05 4.33 -10.85
N LEU A 81 -8.21 5.28 -11.28
CA LEU A 81 -7.45 5.17 -12.52
C LEU A 81 -6.50 3.98 -12.49
N TYR A 82 -5.73 3.82 -11.41
CA TYR A 82 -4.86 2.65 -11.23
C TYR A 82 -5.64 1.33 -11.24
N ALA A 83 -6.80 1.28 -10.58
CA ALA A 83 -7.66 0.10 -10.59
C ALA A 83 -8.14 -0.26 -12.00
N VAL A 84 -8.50 0.74 -12.82
CA VAL A 84 -8.90 0.51 -14.22
C VAL A 84 -7.73 0.03 -15.08
N LEU A 85 -6.51 0.48 -14.78
CA LEU A 85 -5.28 0.06 -15.46
C LEU A 85 -4.77 -1.33 -14.99
N GLY A 86 -5.44 -1.96 -14.03
CA GLY A 86 -5.01 -3.25 -13.44
C GLY A 86 -3.82 -3.15 -12.48
N ARG A 87 -3.39 -1.93 -12.14
CA ARG A 87 -2.30 -1.63 -11.20
C ARG A 87 -2.83 -1.56 -9.78
N TYR A 88 -3.18 -2.72 -9.22
CA TYR A 88 -3.95 -2.80 -7.97
C TYR A 88 -3.15 -2.40 -6.73
N GLU A 89 -1.83 -2.61 -6.70
CA GLU A 89 -0.96 -2.22 -5.57
C GLU A 89 -0.91 -0.71 -5.41
N GLU A 90 -0.73 0.01 -6.51
CA GLU A 90 -0.72 1.47 -6.51
C GLU A 90 -2.12 2.03 -6.23
N ALA A 91 -3.16 1.39 -6.74
CA ALA A 91 -4.54 1.73 -6.40
C ALA A 91 -4.80 1.62 -4.90
N PHE A 92 -4.34 0.53 -4.28
CA PHE A 92 -4.45 0.29 -2.84
C PHE A 92 -3.72 1.37 -2.05
N ALA A 93 -2.47 1.68 -2.41
CA ALA A 93 -1.68 2.72 -1.75
C ALA A 93 -2.34 4.12 -1.84
N MET A 94 -2.93 4.46 -2.99
CA MET A 94 -3.66 5.73 -3.16
C MET A 94 -4.95 5.75 -2.32
N MET A 95 -5.71 4.66 -2.28
CA MET A 95 -6.93 4.56 -1.45
C MET A 95 -6.61 4.62 0.04
N GLN A 96 -5.51 4.01 0.47
CA GLN A 96 -4.99 4.11 1.83
C GLN A 96 -4.69 5.57 2.19
N LYS A 97 -3.99 6.31 1.32
CA LYS A 97 -3.72 7.75 1.52
C LYS A 97 -5.00 8.57 1.63
N ALA A 98 -6.00 8.31 0.78
CA ALA A 98 -7.30 8.97 0.86
C ALA A 98 -8.00 8.76 2.22
N CYS A 99 -7.87 7.56 2.80
CA CYS A 99 -8.42 7.21 4.10
C CYS A 99 -7.64 7.80 5.29
N CYS A 100 -6.34 8.04 5.11
CA CYS A 100 -5.45 8.59 6.16
C CYS A 100 -5.49 10.12 6.27
N ILE A 101 -6.17 10.83 5.36
CA ILE A 101 -6.28 12.30 5.42
C ILE A 101 -7.04 12.69 6.70
N PRO A 102 -6.49 13.59 7.54
CA PRO A 102 -7.15 14.02 8.75
C PRO A 102 -8.45 14.77 8.42
N ALA A 103 -9.57 14.28 8.95
CA ALA A 103 -10.89 14.87 8.78
C ALA A 103 -11.60 14.98 10.13
N ILE A 104 -12.41 16.02 10.31
CA ILE A 104 -13.25 16.23 11.50
C ILE A 104 -14.68 15.71 11.25
N ALA A 105 -15.13 15.74 10.00
CA ALA A 105 -16.43 15.26 9.57
C ALA A 105 -16.30 14.16 8.52
N PRO A 106 -17.21 13.17 8.50
CA PRO A 106 -17.22 12.15 7.47
C PRO A 106 -17.60 12.77 6.12
N SER A 107 -16.87 12.42 5.06
CA SER A 107 -17.20 12.82 3.69
C SER A 107 -17.65 11.62 2.87
N ALA A 108 -18.60 11.83 1.95
CA ALA A 108 -19.06 10.77 1.05
C ALA A 108 -17.94 10.20 0.17
N ILE A 109 -16.92 11.02 -0.13
CA ILE A 109 -15.75 10.60 -0.90
C ILE A 109 -14.90 9.63 -0.08
N MET A 110 -14.66 9.91 1.20
CA MET A 110 -13.93 9.00 2.09
C MET A 110 -14.69 7.68 2.32
N VAL A 111 -16.01 7.72 2.43
CA VAL A 111 -16.84 6.50 2.51
C VAL A 111 -16.63 5.62 1.27
N ARG A 112 -16.68 6.22 0.07
CA ARG A 112 -16.42 5.48 -1.17
C ARG A 112 -14.99 4.97 -1.26
N ALA A 113 -14.00 5.78 -0.86
CA ALA A 113 -12.60 5.38 -0.82
C ALA A 113 -12.38 4.18 0.12
N TYR A 114 -13.04 4.18 1.28
CA TYR A 114 -12.96 3.07 2.23
C TYR A 114 -13.55 1.76 1.68
N LYS A 115 -14.73 1.84 1.04
CA LYS A 115 -15.34 0.68 0.38
C LYS A 115 -14.42 0.08 -0.68
N THR A 116 -13.81 0.92 -1.52
CA THR A 116 -12.83 0.49 -2.53
C THR A 116 -11.55 -0.04 -1.88
N TYR A 117 -11.06 0.58 -0.80
CA TYR A 117 -9.90 0.13 -0.04
C TYR A 117 -10.08 -1.30 0.50
N VAL A 118 -11.24 -1.58 1.10
CA VAL A 118 -11.58 -2.92 1.62
C VAL A 118 -11.48 -3.96 0.51
N LEU A 119 -12.11 -3.71 -0.63
CA LEU A 119 -12.10 -4.65 -1.75
C LEU A 119 -10.70 -4.83 -2.36
N LEU A 120 -9.92 -3.74 -2.50
CA LEU A 120 -8.54 -3.83 -2.98
C LEU A 120 -7.64 -4.58 -2.00
N SER A 121 -7.84 -4.40 -0.69
CA SER A 121 -7.11 -5.15 0.33
C SER A 121 -7.37 -6.64 0.23
N LEU A 122 -8.64 -7.02 0.10
CA LEU A 122 -9.05 -8.42 -0.09
C LEU A 122 -8.49 -8.99 -1.39
N LEU A 123 -8.47 -8.19 -2.46
CA LEU A 123 -7.93 -8.58 -3.75
C LEU A 123 -6.43 -8.91 -3.66
N LEU A 124 -5.63 -8.06 -3.03
CA LEU A 124 -4.16 -8.19 -2.99
C LEU A 124 -3.68 -9.17 -1.93
N HIS A 125 -4.19 -9.05 -0.71
CA HIS A 125 -3.66 -9.76 0.45
C HIS A 125 -4.53 -10.93 0.92
N GLY A 126 -5.76 -11.07 0.38
CA GLY A 126 -6.74 -12.06 0.85
C GLY A 126 -7.32 -11.76 2.24
N LYS A 127 -6.93 -10.64 2.85
CA LYS A 127 -7.36 -10.17 4.17
C LYS A 127 -7.32 -8.65 4.22
N ILE A 128 -8.09 -8.06 5.13
CA ILE A 128 -8.13 -6.60 5.27
C ILE A 128 -6.91 -6.14 6.06
N LEU A 129 -6.05 -5.36 5.42
CA LEU A 129 -4.95 -4.71 6.09
C LEU A 129 -5.53 -3.61 6.98
N ARG A 130 -5.23 -3.68 8.27
CA ARG A 130 -5.61 -2.62 9.19
C ARG A 130 -4.84 -1.36 8.83
N LEU A 131 -5.57 -0.29 8.48
CA LEU A 131 -5.00 1.05 8.32
C LEU A 131 -4.19 1.41 9.57
N SER A 132 -2.98 1.94 9.42
CA SER A 132 -2.06 2.23 10.54
C SER A 132 -2.70 3.13 11.63
N ASN A 133 -2.16 3.06 12.85
CA ASN A 133 -2.76 3.62 14.08
C ASN A 133 -2.95 5.16 14.11
N TYR A 134 -2.41 5.90 13.14
CA TYR A 134 -2.52 7.37 13.06
C TYR A 134 -3.85 7.85 12.46
N ARG A 135 -4.96 7.22 12.82
CA ARG A 135 -6.27 7.50 12.20
C ARG A 135 -6.90 8.78 12.73
N SER A 136 -7.61 9.50 11.84
CA SER A 136 -8.68 10.38 12.30
C SER A 136 -9.74 9.53 13.02
N PRO A 137 -10.18 9.92 14.24
CA PRO A 137 -11.21 9.18 14.98
C PRO A 137 -12.53 9.06 14.21
N VAL A 138 -12.76 9.91 13.20
CA VAL A 138 -13.91 9.88 12.30
C VAL A 138 -13.99 8.58 11.49
N MET A 139 -12.84 7.98 11.15
CA MET A 139 -12.82 6.75 10.37
C MET A 139 -13.52 5.61 11.12
N THR A 140 -13.06 5.33 12.34
CA THR A 140 -13.60 4.25 13.17
C THR A 140 -15.00 4.58 13.72
N ARG A 141 -15.25 5.83 14.10
CA ARG A 141 -16.53 6.22 14.75
C ARG A 141 -17.68 6.46 13.78
N SER A 142 -17.38 6.91 12.56
CA SER A 142 -18.41 7.37 11.62
C SER A 142 -18.37 6.64 10.28
N ILE A 143 -17.19 6.42 9.68
CA ILE A 143 -17.11 5.89 8.30
C ILE A 143 -17.30 4.38 8.24
N ILE A 144 -16.62 3.62 9.11
CA ILE A 144 -16.75 2.16 9.14
C ILE A 144 -18.21 1.72 9.43
N PRO A 145 -18.92 2.29 10.43
CA PRO A 145 -20.32 1.92 10.69
C PRO A 145 -21.28 2.22 9.53
N LEU A 146 -20.94 3.13 8.61
CA LEU A 146 -21.73 3.42 7.41
C LEU A 146 -21.57 2.36 6.30
N CYS A 147 -20.65 1.41 6.45
CA CYS A 147 -20.31 0.40 5.45
C CYS A 147 -20.48 -1.05 5.97
N PRO A 148 -21.65 -1.42 6.53
CA PRO A 148 -21.84 -2.73 7.17
C PRO A 148 -21.62 -3.91 6.21
N ASP A 149 -22.03 -3.79 4.93
CA ASP A 149 -21.87 -4.87 3.95
C ASP A 149 -20.41 -5.19 3.66
N TYR A 150 -19.52 -4.19 3.71
CA TYR A 150 -18.09 -4.37 3.48
C TYR A 150 -17.39 -4.93 4.72
N SER A 151 -17.84 -4.57 5.92
CA SER A 151 -17.40 -5.21 7.17
C SER A 151 -17.92 -6.64 7.30
N ALA A 152 -19.05 -7.00 6.69
CA ALA A 152 -19.50 -8.38 6.61
C ALA A 152 -18.57 -9.22 5.72
N LEU A 153 -18.14 -8.69 4.58
CA LEU A 153 -17.13 -9.32 3.73
C LEU A 153 -15.79 -9.54 4.46
N GLU A 154 -15.36 -8.58 5.29
CA GLU A 154 -14.21 -8.74 6.17
C GLU A 154 -14.36 -9.98 7.06
N ARG A 155 -15.50 -10.12 7.73
CA ARG A 155 -15.77 -11.24 8.65
C ARG A 155 -15.78 -12.59 7.93
N ILE A 156 -16.32 -12.66 6.71
CA ILE A 156 -16.31 -13.87 5.89
C ILE A 156 -14.87 -14.26 5.54
N CYS A 157 -14.02 -13.30 5.20
CA CYS A 157 -12.61 -13.54 4.87
C CYS A 157 -11.76 -13.89 6.10
N ASP A 158 -12.07 -13.32 7.26
CA ASP A 158 -11.37 -13.57 8.54
C ASP A 158 -11.73 -14.92 9.16
N ASN A 159 -12.80 -15.59 8.70
CA ASN A 159 -13.09 -16.95 9.14
C ASN A 159 -11.94 -17.90 8.75
N GLU A 160 -11.32 -18.52 9.76
CA GLU A 160 -10.22 -19.48 9.61
C GLU A 160 -10.70 -20.94 9.67
N GLU A 161 -12.00 -21.17 9.53
CA GLU A 161 -12.55 -22.53 9.50
C GLU A 161 -11.93 -23.37 8.38
N GLU A 162 -11.51 -24.58 8.75
CA GLU A 162 -10.85 -25.53 7.85
C GLU A 162 -11.87 -26.02 6.80
N ASN A 163 -11.55 -25.85 5.50
CA ASN A 163 -12.45 -26.12 4.37
C ASN A 163 -13.67 -25.18 4.22
N PHE A 164 -13.64 -23.97 4.78
CA PHE A 164 -14.66 -22.97 4.47
C PHE A 164 -14.43 -22.36 3.09
N ASP A 165 -15.39 -22.53 2.18
CA ASP A 165 -15.35 -21.93 0.85
C ASP A 165 -15.66 -20.43 0.91
N LYS A 166 -14.61 -19.65 1.20
CA LYS A 166 -14.65 -18.18 1.22
C LYS A 166 -15.17 -17.60 -0.09
N ALA A 167 -14.82 -18.22 -1.23
CA ALA A 167 -15.16 -17.70 -2.54
C ALA A 167 -16.67 -17.81 -2.79
N SER A 168 -17.28 -18.95 -2.49
CA SER A 168 -18.72 -19.15 -2.63
C SER A 168 -19.51 -18.36 -1.59
N ALA A 169 -19.05 -18.28 -0.34
CA ALA A 169 -19.71 -17.46 0.68
C ALA A 169 -19.76 -15.96 0.30
N ILE A 170 -18.70 -15.43 -0.32
CA ILE A 170 -18.69 -14.04 -0.83
C ILE A 170 -19.66 -13.87 -2.00
N LEU A 171 -19.77 -14.87 -2.89
CA LEU A 171 -20.73 -14.83 -4.01
C LEU A 171 -22.18 -14.86 -3.51
N GLU A 172 -22.51 -15.74 -2.57
CA GLU A 172 -23.84 -15.80 -1.94
C GLU A 172 -24.18 -14.47 -1.25
N TYR A 173 -23.21 -13.89 -0.53
CA TYR A 173 -23.40 -12.58 0.11
C TYR A 173 -23.61 -11.46 -0.92
N LEU A 174 -22.87 -11.48 -2.03
CA LEU A 174 -23.03 -10.54 -3.14
C LEU A 174 -24.42 -10.66 -3.78
N GLU A 175 -24.95 -11.87 -3.94
CA GLU A 175 -26.29 -12.11 -4.49
C GLU A 175 -27.39 -11.61 -3.54
N ALA A 176 -27.25 -11.89 -2.24
CA ALA A 176 -28.19 -11.42 -1.22
C ALA A 176 -28.21 -9.88 -1.10
N HIS A 177 -27.07 -9.21 -1.26
CA HIS A 177 -26.91 -7.76 -1.11
C HIS A 177 -26.66 -7.02 -2.44
N TYR A 178 -27.06 -7.62 -3.57
CA TYR A 178 -26.71 -7.14 -4.92
C TYR A 178 -27.06 -5.67 -5.16
N ALA A 179 -28.24 -5.22 -4.70
CA ALA A 179 -28.70 -3.84 -4.88
C ALA A 179 -27.75 -2.80 -4.25
N THR A 180 -27.09 -3.13 -3.13
CA THR A 180 -26.14 -2.25 -2.46
C THR A 180 -24.85 -2.13 -3.26
N PHE A 181 -24.30 -3.27 -3.71
CA PHE A 181 -23.06 -3.31 -4.49
C PHE A 181 -23.24 -2.71 -5.90
N GLU A 182 -24.43 -2.84 -6.50
CA GLU A 182 -24.77 -2.23 -7.79
C GLU A 182 -24.86 -0.70 -7.66
N LYS A 183 -25.51 -0.20 -6.59
CA LYS A 183 -25.56 1.23 -6.27
C LYS A 183 -24.17 1.83 -6.08
N ASP A 184 -23.26 1.06 -5.47
CA ASP A 184 -21.86 1.45 -5.27
C ASP A 184 -20.97 1.23 -6.51
N LYS A 185 -21.47 0.53 -7.55
CA LYS A 185 -20.72 0.11 -8.75
C LYS A 185 -19.49 -0.74 -8.45
N THR A 186 -19.55 -1.59 -7.42
CA THR A 186 -18.44 -2.41 -6.93
C THR A 186 -18.59 -3.90 -7.27
N VAL A 187 -19.70 -4.32 -7.89
CA VAL A 187 -19.99 -5.72 -8.27
C VAL A 187 -18.82 -6.37 -9.02
N GLY A 188 -18.26 -5.68 -10.01
CA GLY A 188 -17.13 -6.20 -10.80
C GLY A 188 -15.88 -6.43 -9.97
N LEU A 189 -15.61 -5.55 -8.99
CA LEU A 189 -14.46 -5.66 -8.10
C LEU A 189 -14.65 -6.80 -7.09
N VAL A 190 -15.86 -7.02 -6.58
CA VAL A 190 -16.17 -8.17 -5.71
C VAL A 190 -15.97 -9.49 -6.44
N LYS A 191 -16.44 -9.61 -7.70
CA LYS A 191 -16.18 -10.80 -8.53
C LYS A 191 -14.69 -11.04 -8.76
N LEU A 192 -13.91 -9.98 -8.90
CA LEU A 192 -12.46 -10.08 -9.02
C LEU A 192 -11.81 -10.56 -7.71
N VAL A 193 -12.31 -10.13 -6.55
CA VAL A 193 -11.88 -10.63 -5.23
C VAL A 193 -12.12 -12.14 -5.12
N VAL A 194 -13.31 -12.62 -5.50
CA VAL A 194 -13.64 -14.06 -5.51
C VAL A 194 -12.64 -14.85 -6.37
N ARG A 195 -12.34 -14.37 -7.57
CA ARG A 195 -11.31 -14.95 -8.43
C ARG A 195 -9.94 -14.97 -7.75
N SER A 196 -9.52 -13.85 -7.17
CA SER A 196 -8.23 -13.72 -6.49
C SER A 196 -8.10 -14.68 -5.30
N ILE A 197 -9.18 -14.88 -4.52
CA ILE A 197 -9.20 -15.84 -3.42
C ILE A 197 -8.94 -17.26 -3.93
N ARG A 198 -9.61 -17.68 -5.02
CA ARG A 198 -9.36 -19.00 -5.63
C ARG A 198 -7.95 -19.13 -6.17
N GLU A 199 -7.43 -18.11 -6.85
CA GLU A 199 -6.05 -18.08 -7.33
C GLU A 199 -5.04 -18.16 -6.18
N ASN A 200 -5.27 -17.46 -5.07
CA ASN A 200 -4.40 -17.49 -3.90
C ASN A 200 -4.44 -18.85 -3.19
N SER A 201 -5.59 -19.53 -3.16
CA SER A 201 -5.67 -20.91 -2.67
C SER A 201 -4.80 -21.85 -3.49
N VAL A 202 -4.77 -21.71 -4.82
CA VAL A 202 -3.88 -22.49 -5.69
C VAL A 202 -2.41 -22.14 -5.45
N LYS A 203 -2.06 -20.85 -5.33
CA LYS A 203 -0.69 -20.43 -5.02
C LYS A 203 -0.18 -21.02 -3.69
N ARG A 204 -1.01 -21.04 -2.65
CA ARG A 204 -0.68 -21.69 -1.38
C ARG A 204 -0.39 -23.19 -1.55
N LEU A 205 -1.07 -23.87 -2.46
CA LEU A 205 -0.74 -25.27 -2.77
C LEU A 205 0.64 -25.40 -3.42
N THR A 206 1.02 -24.46 -4.30
CA THR A 206 2.35 -24.47 -4.93
C THR A 206 3.49 -24.26 -3.94
N GLU A 207 3.23 -23.54 -2.84
CA GLU A 207 4.22 -23.32 -1.76
C GLU A 207 4.36 -24.54 -0.84
N CYS A 208 3.31 -25.35 -0.70
CA CYS A 208 3.27 -26.47 0.25
C CYS A 208 3.53 -27.84 -0.40
N PHE A 209 3.31 -27.98 -1.70
CA PHE A 209 3.35 -29.25 -2.41
C PHE A 209 4.23 -29.16 -3.65
N ILE A 210 5.08 -30.17 -3.85
CA ILE A 210 5.79 -30.37 -5.12
C ILE A 210 4.87 -31.11 -6.10
N SER A 211 4.12 -32.10 -5.60
CA SER A 211 3.13 -32.84 -6.37
C SER A 211 1.84 -33.05 -5.58
N ILE A 212 0.71 -33.01 -6.28
CA ILE A 212 -0.62 -33.17 -5.68
C ILE A 212 -1.57 -33.84 -6.69
N SER A 213 -2.55 -34.62 -6.22
CA SER A 213 -3.57 -35.19 -7.09
C SER A 213 -4.58 -34.12 -7.55
N LEU A 214 -5.13 -34.25 -8.76
CA LEU A 214 -6.17 -33.34 -9.27
C LEU A 214 -7.42 -33.30 -8.38
N SER A 215 -7.79 -34.45 -7.79
CA SER A 215 -8.90 -34.55 -6.83
C SER A 215 -8.64 -33.78 -5.54
N ASP A 216 -7.40 -33.78 -5.05
CA ASP A 216 -7.03 -33.01 -3.85
C ASP A 216 -6.99 -31.51 -4.13
N VAL A 217 -6.58 -31.12 -5.34
CA VAL A 217 -6.65 -29.71 -5.78
C VAL A 217 -8.10 -29.24 -5.81
N ALA A 218 -9.00 -30.01 -6.44
CA ALA A 218 -10.42 -29.66 -6.52
C ALA A 218 -11.03 -29.49 -5.13
N ARG A 219 -10.77 -30.44 -4.21
CA ARG A 219 -11.26 -30.39 -2.83
C ARG A 219 -10.70 -29.21 -2.03
N ARG A 220 -9.39 -28.94 -2.12
CA ARG A 220 -8.73 -27.89 -1.31
C ARG A 220 -8.93 -26.48 -1.87
N CYS A 221 -9.21 -26.35 -3.16
CA CYS A 221 -9.51 -25.07 -3.80
C CYS A 221 -11.01 -24.82 -3.98
N HIS A 222 -11.86 -25.73 -3.49
CA HIS A 222 -13.32 -25.66 -3.64
C HIS A 222 -13.75 -25.48 -5.12
N LEU A 223 -13.19 -26.31 -5.98
CA LEU A 223 -13.58 -26.41 -7.40
C LEU A 223 -14.51 -27.60 -7.58
N ASP A 224 -15.48 -27.47 -8.47
CA ASP A 224 -16.56 -28.44 -8.63
C ASP A 224 -16.06 -29.83 -9.06
N ASP A 225 -15.17 -29.87 -10.07
CA ASP A 225 -14.70 -31.12 -10.69
C ASP A 225 -13.18 -31.15 -10.90
N SER A 226 -12.62 -32.37 -10.99
CA SER A 226 -11.21 -32.60 -11.37
C SER A 226 -10.89 -32.03 -12.76
N ASP A 227 -11.84 -32.08 -13.70
CA ASP A 227 -11.69 -31.50 -15.04
C ASP A 227 -11.68 -29.97 -14.99
N HIS A 228 -12.50 -29.37 -14.12
CA HIS A 228 -12.50 -27.94 -13.86
C HIS A 228 -11.17 -27.49 -13.26
N ALA A 229 -10.64 -28.26 -12.30
CA ALA A 229 -9.32 -28.02 -11.72
C ALA A 229 -8.20 -28.07 -12.78
N GLU A 230 -8.26 -29.02 -13.72
CA GLU A 230 -7.29 -29.09 -14.81
C GLU A 230 -7.34 -27.84 -15.71
N LEU A 231 -8.54 -27.43 -16.11
CA LEU A 231 -8.74 -26.23 -16.93
C LEU A 231 -8.25 -24.98 -16.21
N TYR A 232 -8.56 -24.86 -14.93
CA TYR A 232 -8.19 -23.71 -14.10
C TYR A 232 -6.66 -23.60 -13.94
N LEU A 233 -5.97 -24.71 -13.68
CA LEU A 233 -4.51 -24.75 -13.61
C LEU A 233 -3.85 -24.37 -14.95
N ARG A 234 -4.42 -24.81 -16.08
CA ARG A 234 -3.95 -24.42 -17.42
C ARG A 234 -4.13 -22.93 -17.67
N GLU A 235 -5.25 -22.33 -17.26
CA GLU A 235 -5.47 -20.89 -17.39
C GLU A 235 -4.47 -20.10 -16.54
N MET A 236 -4.26 -20.52 -15.29
CA MET A 236 -3.28 -19.87 -14.40
C MET A 236 -1.84 -19.99 -14.92
N SER A 237 -1.49 -21.12 -15.53
CA SER A 237 -0.19 -21.31 -16.18
C SER A 237 -0.03 -20.45 -17.43
N LYS A 238 -1.06 -20.35 -18.28
CA LYS A 238 -1.07 -19.47 -19.46
C LYS A 238 -0.92 -17.99 -19.07
N ASN A 239 -1.50 -17.59 -17.95
CA ASN A 239 -1.38 -16.24 -17.41
C ASN A 239 -0.03 -15.97 -16.73
N GLY A 240 0.90 -16.94 -16.72
CA GLY A 240 2.23 -16.80 -16.12
C GLY A 240 2.21 -16.70 -14.59
N LYS A 241 1.12 -17.12 -13.93
CA LYS A 241 0.99 -17.01 -12.47
C LYS A 241 1.61 -18.19 -11.72
N ILE A 242 1.64 -19.37 -12.35
CA ILE A 242 2.16 -20.62 -11.79
C ILE A 242 2.82 -21.45 -12.90
N ASN A 243 3.88 -22.20 -12.57
CA ASN A 243 4.45 -23.21 -13.46
C ASN A 243 3.98 -24.59 -13.04
N VAL A 244 3.27 -25.26 -13.93
CA VAL A 244 2.60 -26.53 -13.64
C VAL A 244 2.79 -27.52 -14.78
N ARG A 245 3.10 -28.77 -14.44
CA ARG A 245 3.06 -29.91 -15.36
C ARG A 245 1.98 -30.88 -14.92
N ILE A 246 1.07 -31.21 -15.82
CA ILE A 246 -0.09 -32.07 -15.53
C ILE A 246 0.11 -33.42 -16.20
N ASP A 247 0.18 -34.50 -15.43
CA ASP A 247 0.13 -35.87 -15.95
C ASP A 247 -1.29 -36.41 -15.86
N LYS A 248 -2.00 -36.39 -16.99
CA LYS A 248 -3.37 -36.91 -17.10
C LYS A 248 -3.47 -38.42 -16.85
N LYS A 249 -2.40 -39.19 -17.08
CA LYS A 249 -2.46 -40.66 -16.91
C LYS A 249 -2.45 -41.07 -15.45
N GLN A 250 -1.73 -40.33 -14.63
CA GLN A 250 -1.64 -40.57 -13.18
C GLN A 250 -2.59 -39.68 -12.37
N GLY A 251 -3.15 -38.62 -12.98
CA GLY A 251 -4.00 -37.66 -12.30
C GLY A 251 -3.23 -36.78 -11.32
N ILE A 252 -1.92 -36.61 -11.54
CA ILE A 252 -1.01 -35.87 -10.65
C ILE A 252 -0.56 -34.58 -11.34
N VAL A 253 -0.51 -33.53 -10.54
CA VAL A 253 -0.03 -32.19 -10.89
C VAL A 253 1.32 -32.00 -10.22
N TYR A 254 2.32 -31.59 -10.99
CA TYR A 254 3.64 -31.22 -10.51
C TYR A 254 3.81 -29.70 -10.59
N PHE A 255 4.17 -29.08 -9.47
CA PHE A 255 4.48 -27.67 -9.37
C PHE A 255 5.99 -27.48 -9.57
N ASP A 256 6.36 -26.57 -10.47
CA ASP A 256 7.76 -26.20 -10.71
C ASP A 256 8.00 -24.82 -10.06
N GLU A 257 9.10 -24.67 -9.34
CA GLU A 257 9.45 -23.38 -8.74
C GLU A 257 9.76 -22.37 -9.85
N MET A 258 9.10 -21.21 -9.82
CA MET A 258 9.48 -20.10 -10.68
C MET A 258 10.81 -19.54 -10.19
N LYS A 259 11.90 -19.92 -10.85
CA LYS A 259 13.20 -19.26 -10.66
C LYS A 259 13.05 -17.80 -11.07
N THR A 260 12.90 -16.93 -10.07
CA THR A 260 13.03 -15.49 -10.28
C THR A 260 14.53 -15.23 -10.32
N GLU A 261 15.12 -15.24 -11.51
CA GLU A 261 16.48 -14.75 -11.68
C GLU A 261 16.46 -13.27 -11.27
N ALA A 262 17.25 -12.90 -10.27
CA ALA A 262 17.33 -11.54 -9.80
C ALA A 262 17.88 -10.67 -10.95
N ASP A 263 17.02 -9.86 -11.54
CA ASP A 263 17.42 -8.90 -12.55
C ASP A 263 18.28 -7.81 -11.89
N GLU A 264 19.56 -7.75 -12.25
CA GLU A 264 20.49 -6.72 -11.77
C GLU A 264 19.91 -5.32 -12.01
N GLN A 265 19.13 -5.12 -13.08
CA GLN A 265 18.50 -3.84 -13.37
C GLN A 265 17.39 -3.46 -12.39
N GLU A 266 16.66 -4.42 -11.83
CA GLU A 266 15.66 -4.14 -10.79
C GLU A 266 16.33 -3.74 -9.48
N VAL A 267 17.45 -4.40 -9.14
CA VAL A 267 18.24 -4.06 -7.96
C VAL A 267 18.81 -2.65 -8.09
N ASP A 268 19.37 -2.29 -9.25
CA ASP A 268 19.89 -0.94 -9.51
C ASP A 268 18.78 0.13 -9.47
N LYS A 269 17.58 -0.16 -9.99
CA LYS A 269 16.43 0.75 -9.88
C LYS A 269 16.01 0.96 -8.41
N ALA A 270 16.00 -0.11 -7.62
CA ALA A 270 15.68 -0.04 -6.20
C ALA A 270 16.74 0.78 -5.44
N ALA A 271 18.02 0.55 -5.71
CA ALA A 271 19.13 1.31 -5.12
C ALA A 271 19.04 2.81 -5.46
N ASN A 272 18.80 3.14 -6.74
CA ASN A 272 18.59 4.53 -7.16
C ASN A 272 17.40 5.18 -6.44
N SER A 273 16.30 4.45 -6.24
CA SER A 273 15.15 4.95 -5.49
C SER A 273 15.52 5.28 -4.04
N ILE A 274 16.33 4.43 -3.38
CA ILE A 274 16.83 4.68 -2.03
C ILE A 274 17.68 5.95 -1.98
N TYR A 275 18.61 6.14 -2.94
CA TYR A 275 19.43 7.35 -3.00
C TYR A 275 18.59 8.62 -3.19
N THR A 276 17.56 8.58 -4.05
CA THR A 276 16.65 9.72 -4.22
C THR A 276 15.86 10.05 -2.95
N LEU A 277 15.44 9.02 -2.20
CA LEU A 277 14.73 9.18 -0.95
C LEU A 277 15.65 9.79 0.14
N ASP A 278 16.89 9.31 0.26
CA ASP A 278 17.88 9.85 1.20
C ASP A 278 18.19 11.32 0.91
N ALA A 279 18.39 11.68 -0.36
CA ALA A 279 18.58 13.07 -0.77
C ALA A 279 17.37 13.95 -0.41
N LEU A 280 16.15 13.45 -0.64
CA LEU A 280 14.92 14.15 -0.28
C LEU A 280 14.77 14.30 1.25
N MET A 281 15.10 13.27 2.02
CA MET A 281 15.08 13.31 3.49
C MET A 281 16.06 14.36 4.03
N LYS A 282 17.29 14.41 3.51
CA LYS A 282 18.27 15.46 3.86
C LYS A 282 17.74 16.85 3.54
N GLN A 283 17.14 17.04 2.37
CA GLN A 283 16.54 18.32 1.99
C GLN A 283 15.41 18.74 2.96
N PHE A 284 14.59 17.79 3.42
CA PHE A 284 13.57 18.08 4.42
C PHE A 284 14.16 18.40 5.79
N ASP A 285 15.20 17.69 6.23
CA ASP A 285 15.87 17.96 7.50
C ASP A 285 16.49 19.36 7.52
N ASP A 286 17.24 19.71 6.46
CA ASP A 286 17.82 21.05 6.29
C ASP A 286 16.74 22.14 6.35
N ARG A 287 15.60 21.92 5.68
CA ARG A 287 14.49 22.86 5.68
C ARG A 287 13.83 23.02 7.05
N ILE A 288 13.75 21.95 7.84
CA ILE A 288 13.21 21.99 9.20
C ILE A 288 14.19 22.72 10.12
N ARG A 289 15.49 22.45 10.02
CA ARG A 289 16.55 23.09 10.80
C ARG A 289 16.59 24.59 10.63
N VAL A 290 16.39 25.10 9.41
CA VAL A 290 16.38 26.55 9.13
C VAL A 290 15.03 27.22 9.44
N ASN A 291 13.99 26.48 9.83
CA ASN A 291 12.66 27.04 10.03
C ASN A 291 12.60 27.90 11.32
N PRO A 292 12.31 29.21 11.24
CA PRO A 292 12.28 30.10 12.41
C PRO A 292 11.29 29.65 13.49
N SER A 293 10.15 29.07 13.09
CA SER A 293 9.14 28.56 14.03
C SER A 293 9.63 27.34 14.80
N TYR A 294 10.46 26.50 14.17
CA TYR A 294 11.07 25.35 14.83
C TYR A 294 12.17 25.80 15.80
N ILE A 295 13.11 26.65 15.33
CA ILE A 295 14.19 27.22 16.14
C ILE A 295 13.64 27.94 17.38
N SER A 296 12.58 28.75 17.21
CA SER A 296 11.96 29.49 18.32
C SER A 296 11.26 28.60 19.37
N ARG A 297 10.89 27.37 19.01
CA ARG A 297 10.28 26.39 19.94
C ARG A 297 11.34 25.57 20.66
N VAL A 298 12.40 25.17 19.95
CA VAL A 298 13.52 24.39 20.52
C VAL A 298 14.40 25.27 21.42
N GLY A 299 14.56 26.56 21.10
CA GLY A 299 15.34 27.52 21.89
C GLY A 299 14.61 28.12 23.10
N ARG A 300 13.33 27.78 23.36
CA ARG A 300 12.64 28.22 24.58
C ARG A 300 13.07 27.31 25.75
N PRO A 301 13.65 27.86 26.83
CA PRO A 301 13.84 27.07 28.04
C PRO A 301 12.47 26.60 28.53
N LEU A 302 12.33 25.29 28.77
CA LEU A 302 11.15 24.70 29.41
C LEU A 302 10.88 25.46 30.71
N ALA A 303 9.64 25.93 30.89
CA ALA A 303 9.22 26.52 32.16
C ALA A 303 9.49 25.51 33.29
N ARG A 304 10.14 25.96 34.37
CA ARG A 304 10.53 25.12 35.52
C ARG A 304 9.37 24.23 35.95
N GLY A 305 9.52 22.91 35.84
CA GLY A 305 8.61 21.93 36.44
C GLY A 305 8.22 20.71 35.59
N VAL A 306 8.66 20.60 34.33
CA VAL A 306 8.41 19.39 33.51
C VAL A 306 9.70 18.57 33.40
N PRO A 307 9.68 17.25 33.66
CA PRO A 307 10.88 16.41 33.50
C PRO A 307 11.37 16.48 32.05
N ALA A 308 12.67 16.72 31.90
CA ALA A 308 13.32 16.88 30.61
C ALA A 308 13.14 15.62 29.75
N ILE A 309 12.61 15.78 28.54
CA ILE A 309 12.81 14.82 27.47
C ILE A 309 14.31 14.89 27.13
N PRO A 310 15.06 13.77 27.12
CA PRO A 310 16.48 13.81 26.78
C PRO A 310 16.66 14.41 25.38
N PRO A 311 17.79 15.10 25.13
CA PRO A 311 18.08 15.62 23.80
C PRO A 311 18.10 14.45 22.82
N ASP A 312 17.22 14.53 21.83
CA ASP A 312 17.19 13.62 20.68
C ASP A 312 18.50 13.82 19.92
N GLU A 313 19.51 13.01 20.25
CA GLU A 313 20.63 12.74 19.36
C GLU A 313 20.01 12.21 18.07
N GLY A 314 19.92 13.09 17.08
CA GLY A 314 19.32 12.78 15.79
C GLY A 314 19.83 11.46 15.26
N LEU A 315 18.94 10.71 14.60
CA LEU A 315 19.20 9.43 13.94
C LEU A 315 20.63 9.41 13.36
N GLY A 316 21.52 8.77 14.12
CA GLY A 316 22.92 8.70 13.80
C GLY A 316 23.12 8.07 12.43
N HIS A 317 24.09 8.61 11.69
CA HIS A 317 24.69 7.92 10.55
C HIS A 317 24.93 6.44 10.91
N PRO A 318 24.61 5.47 10.02
CA PRO A 318 25.05 4.10 10.22
C PRO A 318 26.55 4.05 9.97
N GLY A 319 27.36 4.31 10.99
CA GLY A 319 28.81 4.41 10.81
C GLY A 319 29.69 4.61 12.05
N SER A 320 29.15 4.79 13.26
CA SER A 320 29.98 4.87 14.46
C SER A 320 29.52 3.89 15.53
N VAL A 321 29.97 2.65 15.41
CA VAL A 321 30.04 1.74 16.56
C VAL A 321 31.03 2.35 17.55
N PHE A 322 30.49 2.89 18.64
CA PHE A 322 31.26 3.37 19.78
C PHE A 322 31.88 2.15 20.48
N MET A 323 33.14 1.85 20.16
CA MET A 323 33.98 0.99 20.98
C MET A 323 34.29 1.74 22.28
N PRO A 324 34.04 1.19 23.48
CA PRO A 324 34.48 1.81 24.72
C PRO A 324 36.01 1.86 24.73
N ASN A 325 36.56 3.08 24.92
CA ASN A 325 37.98 3.31 25.13
C ASN A 325 38.48 2.43 26.29
N VAL A 326 39.19 1.35 25.93
CA VAL A 326 40.01 0.61 26.86
C VAL A 326 41.21 1.49 27.19
N ASN A 327 41.25 1.97 28.44
CA ASN A 327 42.34 2.78 28.95
C ASN A 327 43.61 1.92 28.97
N VAL A 328 44.64 2.31 28.21
CA VAL A 328 45.91 1.58 28.02
C VAL A 328 46.84 1.75 29.25
N GLY A 329 46.27 1.79 30.45
CA GLY A 329 46.98 1.95 31.72
C GLY A 329 46.87 0.75 32.67
N ASP A 330 45.95 -0.18 32.43
CA ASP A 330 45.62 -1.26 33.39
C ASP A 330 46.03 -2.67 32.91
N ILE A 331 46.79 -2.80 31.82
CA ILE A 331 47.21 -4.11 31.26
C ILE A 331 48.59 -4.56 31.79
N GLU A 332 49.38 -3.68 32.40
CA GLU A 332 50.70 -4.05 32.95
C GLU A 332 50.69 -4.51 34.42
N SER A 333 49.53 -4.53 35.08
CA SER A 333 49.42 -4.98 36.50
C SER A 333 48.88 -6.41 36.68
N ALA A 334 48.46 -7.08 35.59
CA ALA A 334 47.89 -8.43 35.65
C ALA A 334 48.83 -9.56 35.15
N ALA A 335 50.02 -9.21 34.65
CA ALA A 335 50.99 -10.17 34.13
C ALA A 335 52.34 -10.02 34.84
N GLY A 336 52.44 -10.48 36.10
CA GLY A 336 53.70 -10.40 36.83
C GLY A 336 53.64 -10.81 38.29
N ARG A 337 53.21 -12.04 38.60
CA ARG A 337 53.73 -12.75 39.78
C ARG A 337 54.13 -14.18 39.40
N PRO A 338 55.40 -14.57 39.62
CA PRO A 338 55.89 -15.91 39.34
C PRO A 338 55.33 -16.91 40.36
N MET A 339 54.89 -18.08 39.88
CA MET A 339 54.77 -19.28 40.70
C MET A 339 56.17 -19.87 40.81
N ASP A 340 56.74 -19.77 42.01
CA ASP A 340 57.96 -20.46 42.40
C ASP A 340 57.76 -21.98 42.29
N MET A 341 58.68 -22.63 41.58
CA MET A 341 58.91 -24.06 41.71
C MET A 341 59.54 -24.32 43.09
N VAL A 342 59.00 -25.29 43.81
CA VAL A 342 59.73 -25.99 44.87
C VAL A 342 59.70 -27.47 44.50
N ASP A 343 60.87 -28.07 44.67
CA ASP A 343 61.33 -29.43 44.32
C ASP A 343 60.38 -30.60 44.65
#